data_AF-A0A519SWE2-F1
#
_entry.id   AF-A0A519SWE2-F1
#
_cell.length_a   1.000
_cell.length_b   1.000
_cell.length_c   1.000
_cell.angle_alpha   90.00
_cell.angle_beta   90.00
_cell.angle_gamma   90.00
#
_symmetry.space_group_name_H-M   'P 1'
#
loop_
_entity.id
_entity.type
_entity.pdbx_description
1 polymer ?
#
loop_
_entity_poly.entity_id
_entity_poly.type
_entity_poly.pdbx_seq_one_letter_code
_entity_poly.pdbx_strand_id
1 'polypeptide(L)'
;MITCGGQASIPMAYVIGKTQKDVKYIEVVSSIASRSAGPATRLNLDEYVDTTEMGLSIFSNVKKTKAILNLNPADPCIDMQTTIFAQVENPDMEALKKEVDVMIDSIRKYVPGYSLLVSPIYENGRIVIMVKAQGLGDYLPKYAGNLDIINCAAIAVAEQYSKVQSHFN
;
A
#
# COMPACT_ATOMS: atom_id res chain seq x y z
N MET A 1 3.65 -12.53 1.35
CA MET A 1 3.81 -11.06 1.13
C MET A 1 2.49 -10.37 0.70
N ILE A 2 1.31 -10.93 1.02
CA ILE A 2 -0.02 -10.37 0.68
C ILE A 2 -0.14 -10.10 -0.83
N THR A 3 -0.15 -8.84 -1.27
CA THR A 3 -0.28 -8.39 -2.66
C THR A 3 0.47 -7.07 -2.84
N CYS A 4 0.68 -6.61 -4.08
CA CYS A 4 1.32 -5.30 -4.31
C CYS A 4 0.48 -4.15 -3.77
N GLY A 5 -0.84 -4.17 -3.98
CA GLY A 5 -1.76 -3.20 -3.39
C GLY A 5 -1.71 -3.26 -1.87
N GLY A 6 -1.71 -4.45 -1.28
CA GLY A 6 -1.56 -4.64 0.16
C GLY A 6 -0.28 -4.02 0.70
N GLN A 7 0.88 -4.31 0.12
CA GLN A 7 2.16 -3.69 0.54
C GLN A 7 2.13 -2.16 0.37
N ALA A 8 1.45 -1.65 -0.65
CA ALA A 8 1.33 -0.22 -0.88
C ALA A 8 0.35 0.48 0.07
N SER A 9 -0.73 -0.17 0.51
CA SER A 9 -1.82 0.49 1.24
C SER A 9 -1.95 0.12 2.71
N ILE A 10 -1.59 -1.12 3.09
CA ILE A 10 -1.75 -1.61 4.47
C ILE A 10 -0.99 -0.76 5.49
N PRO A 11 0.24 -0.26 5.22
CA PRO A 11 0.91 0.63 6.16
C PRO A 11 0.12 1.92 6.44
N MET A 12 -0.52 2.50 5.41
CA MET A 12 -1.37 3.68 5.56
C MET A 12 -2.66 3.32 6.32
N ALA A 13 -3.27 2.19 6.00
CA ALA A 13 -4.46 1.70 6.69
C ALA A 13 -4.20 1.40 8.18
N TYR A 14 -3.01 0.86 8.50
CA TYR A 14 -2.54 0.67 9.87
C TYR A 14 -2.44 2.00 10.61
N VAL A 15 -1.82 3.02 9.99
CA VAL A 15 -1.72 4.36 10.59
C VAL A 15 -3.10 4.99 10.79
N ILE A 16 -4.03 4.83 9.86
CA ILE A 16 -5.42 5.25 10.02
C ILE A 16 -6.07 4.54 11.23
N GLY A 17 -5.98 3.20 11.31
CA GLY A 17 -6.53 2.44 12.43
C GLY A 17 -5.88 2.76 13.79
N LYS A 18 -4.60 3.15 13.78
CA LYS A 18 -3.86 3.58 14.98
C LYS A 18 -4.28 4.97 15.47
N THR A 19 -4.56 5.90 14.56
CA THR A 19 -4.77 7.31 14.90
C THR A 19 -6.25 7.70 14.99
N GLN A 20 -7.12 7.03 14.25
CA GLN A 20 -8.53 7.39 14.11
C GLN A 20 -9.42 6.50 14.96
N LYS A 21 -10.45 7.09 15.57
CA LYS A 21 -11.50 6.36 16.27
C LYS A 21 -12.67 6.07 15.33
N ASP A 22 -13.35 4.96 15.56
CA ASP A 22 -14.61 4.62 14.90
C ASP A 22 -14.58 4.62 13.36
N VAL A 23 -13.46 4.22 12.75
CA VAL A 23 -13.34 4.07 11.30
C VAL A 23 -14.36 3.05 10.80
N LYS A 24 -15.31 3.50 9.98
CA LYS A 24 -16.46 2.67 9.57
C LYS A 24 -16.13 1.77 8.39
N TYR A 25 -15.22 2.21 7.53
CA TYR A 25 -14.89 1.57 6.26
C TYR A 25 -13.53 2.05 5.75
N ILE A 26 -12.75 1.13 5.17
CA ILE A 26 -11.53 1.46 4.41
C ILE A 26 -11.63 0.87 3.01
N GLU A 27 -11.34 1.66 1.99
CA GLU A 27 -11.27 1.21 0.61
C GLU A 27 -9.93 1.58 -0.01
N VAL A 28 -9.36 0.66 -0.77
CA VAL A 28 -8.12 0.92 -1.51
C VAL A 28 -8.35 0.70 -3.00
N VAL A 29 -7.87 1.65 -3.79
CA VAL A 29 -7.91 1.56 -5.26
C VAL A 29 -6.47 1.62 -5.75
N SER A 30 -5.98 0.49 -6.24
CA SER A 30 -4.65 0.39 -6.85
C SER A 30 -4.77 0.49 -8.36
N SER A 31 -3.98 1.35 -8.98
CA SER A 31 -3.87 1.47 -10.44
C SER A 31 -2.45 1.14 -10.86
N ILE A 32 -2.31 0.17 -11.75
CA ILE A 32 -1.01 -0.29 -12.27
C ILE A 32 -1.01 -0.30 -13.80
N ALA A 33 0.17 -0.23 -14.41
CA ALA A 33 0.29 -0.42 -15.85
C ALA A 33 -0.15 -1.83 -16.25
N SER A 34 -0.97 -1.96 -17.29
CA SER A 34 -1.40 -3.26 -17.82
C SER A 34 -0.22 -4.16 -18.22
N ARG A 35 0.90 -3.56 -18.64
CA ARG A 35 2.14 -4.27 -19.00
C ARG A 35 2.91 -4.83 -17.79
N SER A 36 2.65 -4.35 -16.56
CA SER A 36 3.27 -4.91 -15.34
C SER A 36 2.41 -5.99 -14.66
N ALA A 37 1.22 -6.27 -15.20
CA ALA A 37 0.36 -7.37 -14.78
C ALA A 37 0.52 -8.58 -15.71
N GLY A 38 1.37 -9.52 -15.30
CA GLY A 38 1.60 -10.77 -16.04
C GLY A 38 0.41 -11.75 -15.98
N PRO A 39 0.48 -12.87 -16.71
CA PRO A 39 -0.60 -13.86 -16.78
C PRO A 39 -1.02 -14.40 -15.40
N ALA A 40 -0.05 -14.67 -14.51
CA ALA A 40 -0.34 -15.14 -13.15
C ALA A 40 -1.19 -14.14 -12.36
N THR A 41 -0.84 -12.84 -12.38
CA THR A 41 -1.64 -11.80 -11.73
C THR A 41 -3.07 -11.75 -12.27
N ARG A 42 -3.24 -11.89 -13.58
CA ARG A 42 -4.55 -11.83 -14.25
C ARG A 42 -5.43 -13.03 -13.93
N LEU A 43 -4.82 -14.21 -13.76
CA LEU A 43 -5.53 -15.43 -13.40
C LEU A 43 -5.93 -15.48 -11.91
N ASN A 44 -5.32 -14.67 -11.05
CA ASN A 44 -5.53 -14.68 -9.60
C ASN A 44 -6.07 -13.33 -9.08
N LEU A 45 -6.94 -12.67 -9.85
CA LEU A 45 -7.45 -11.34 -9.50
C LEU A 45 -8.41 -11.39 -8.30
N ASP A 46 -9.22 -12.43 -8.19
CA ASP A 46 -10.14 -12.59 -7.07
C ASP A 46 -9.36 -12.81 -5.77
N GLU A 47 -8.34 -13.66 -5.80
CA GLU A 47 -7.43 -13.88 -4.66
C GLU A 47 -6.67 -12.61 -4.29
N TYR A 48 -6.28 -11.80 -5.29
CA TYR A 48 -5.69 -10.49 -5.03
C TYR A 48 -6.64 -9.61 -4.22
N VAL A 49 -7.91 -9.51 -4.63
CA VAL A 49 -8.91 -8.68 -3.94
C VAL A 49 -9.13 -9.20 -2.52
N ASP A 50 -9.48 -10.48 -2.39
CA ASP A 50 -9.82 -11.10 -1.10
C ASP A 50 -8.66 -11.00 -0.10
N THR A 51 -7.44 -11.30 -0.55
CA THR A 51 -6.23 -11.26 0.31
C THR A 51 -5.89 -9.83 0.71
N THR A 52 -6.10 -8.85 -0.18
CA THR A 52 -5.86 -7.44 0.14
C THR A 52 -6.88 -6.91 1.14
N GLU A 53 -8.16 -7.22 0.95
CA GLU A 53 -9.23 -6.86 1.90
C GLU A 53 -8.99 -7.49 3.28
N MET A 54 -8.65 -8.78 3.31
CA MET A 54 -8.31 -9.45 4.57
C MET A 54 -7.11 -8.78 5.26
N GLY A 55 -6.04 -8.48 4.52
CA GLY A 55 -4.88 -7.77 5.05
C GLY A 55 -5.25 -6.39 5.62
N LEU A 56 -6.03 -5.61 4.88
CA LEU A 56 -6.50 -4.31 5.36
C LEU A 56 -7.27 -4.46 6.67
N SER A 57 -8.20 -5.40 6.75
CA SER A 57 -9.02 -5.63 7.94
C SER A 57 -8.16 -5.98 9.16
N ILE A 58 -7.26 -6.95 9.01
CA ILE A 58 -6.39 -7.43 10.09
C ILE A 58 -5.46 -6.32 10.60
N PHE A 59 -4.77 -5.62 9.70
CA PHE A 59 -3.73 -4.68 10.10
C PHE A 59 -4.26 -3.30 10.48
N SER A 60 -5.45 -2.90 10.01
CA SER A 60 -6.08 -1.64 10.42
C SER A 60 -7.05 -1.78 11.58
N ASN A 61 -7.43 -3.01 11.94
CA ASN A 61 -8.52 -3.30 12.88
C ASN A 61 -9.90 -2.75 12.43
N VAL A 62 -10.08 -2.51 11.13
CA VAL A 62 -11.35 -2.05 10.54
C VAL A 62 -12.08 -3.23 9.90
N LYS A 63 -13.28 -3.53 10.39
CA LYS A 63 -14.02 -4.73 9.95
C LYS A 63 -14.46 -4.70 8.49
N LYS A 64 -14.85 -3.54 7.97
CA LYS A 64 -15.34 -3.38 6.60
C LYS A 64 -14.24 -2.79 5.75
N THR A 65 -13.72 -3.59 4.83
CA THR A 65 -12.68 -3.16 3.91
C THR A 65 -13.02 -3.54 2.48
N LYS A 66 -12.40 -2.84 1.52
CA LYS A 66 -12.54 -3.13 0.10
C LYS A 66 -11.24 -2.90 -0.64
N ALA A 67 -10.96 -3.73 -1.64
CA ALA A 67 -9.85 -3.56 -2.55
C ALA A 67 -10.34 -3.53 -4.01
N ILE A 68 -9.75 -2.63 -4.79
CA ILE A 68 -9.99 -2.50 -6.23
C ILE A 68 -8.63 -2.45 -6.94
N LEU A 69 -8.51 -3.17 -8.05
CA LEU A 69 -7.34 -3.14 -8.92
C LEU A 69 -7.74 -2.69 -10.33
N ASN A 70 -7.16 -1.60 -10.80
CA ASN A 70 -7.31 -1.07 -12.14
C ASN A 70 -6.04 -1.36 -12.96
N LEU A 71 -6.22 -1.97 -14.13
CA LEU A 71 -5.16 -2.17 -15.11
C LEU A 71 -5.27 -1.11 -16.21
N ASN A 72 -4.30 -0.20 -16.26
CA ASN A 72 -4.31 0.91 -17.21
C ASN A 72 -3.36 0.64 -18.39
N PRO A 73 -3.85 0.57 -19.64
CA PRO A 73 -3.04 0.29 -20.83
C PRO A 73 -2.37 1.52 -21.46
N ALA A 74 -2.36 2.68 -20.80
CA ALA A 74 -1.77 3.91 -21.33
C ALA A 74 -0.31 3.75 -21.78
N ASP A 75 0.06 4.56 -22.78
CA ASP A 75 1.42 4.69 -23.31
C ASP A 75 1.79 6.19 -23.38
N PRO A 76 2.82 6.65 -22.64
CA PRO A 76 3.71 5.88 -21.77
C PRO A 76 2.99 5.28 -20.55
N CYS A 77 3.50 4.14 -20.06
CA CYS A 77 2.90 3.43 -18.94
C CYS A 77 2.90 4.27 -17.65
N ILE A 78 1.81 4.14 -16.87
CA ILE A 78 1.69 4.79 -15.57
C ILE A 78 2.57 4.11 -14.52
N ASP A 79 3.14 4.89 -13.60
CA ASP A 79 3.67 4.34 -12.35
C ASP A 79 2.52 3.79 -11.49
N MET A 80 2.81 2.81 -10.61
CA MET A 80 1.82 2.32 -9.68
C MET A 80 1.37 3.44 -8.72
N GLN A 81 0.05 3.59 -8.59
CA GLN A 81 -0.57 4.51 -7.66
C GLN A 81 -1.63 3.77 -6.85
N THR A 82 -1.70 4.06 -5.55
CA THR A 82 -2.75 3.51 -4.70
C THR A 82 -3.38 4.62 -3.89
N THR A 83 -4.70 4.73 -3.97
CA THR A 83 -5.49 5.66 -3.17
C THR A 83 -6.15 4.88 -2.03
N ILE A 84 -6.04 5.40 -0.82
CA ILE A 84 -6.63 4.86 0.40
C ILE A 84 -7.70 5.83 0.86
N PHE A 85 -8.93 5.32 0.96
CA PHE A 85 -10.08 6.03 1.50
C PHE A 85 -10.42 5.45 2.87
N ALA A 86 -10.73 6.31 3.84
CA ALA A 86 -11.27 5.87 5.13
C ALA A 86 -12.44 6.73 5.56
N GLN A 87 -13.58 6.10 5.84
CA GLN A 87 -14.77 6.80 6.32
C GLN A 87 -14.65 7.03 7.83
N VAL A 88 -14.54 8.30 8.21
CA VAL A 88 -14.32 8.76 9.59
C VAL A 88 -15.10 10.05 9.81
N GLU A 89 -15.87 10.14 10.89
CA GLU A 89 -16.74 11.30 11.15
C GLU A 89 -15.96 12.49 11.73
N ASN A 90 -15.07 12.25 12.69
CA ASN A 90 -14.29 13.30 13.36
C ASN A 90 -12.80 12.89 13.39
N PRO A 91 -12.06 13.09 12.29
CA PRO A 91 -10.68 12.62 12.21
C PRO A 91 -9.69 13.55 12.92
N ASP A 92 -8.69 12.97 13.59
CA ASP A 92 -7.50 13.67 14.05
C ASP A 92 -6.46 13.71 12.91
N MET A 93 -6.55 14.75 12.09
CA MET A 93 -5.69 14.90 10.90
C MET A 93 -4.24 15.25 11.25
N GLU A 94 -4.00 15.91 12.38
CA GLU A 94 -2.64 16.28 12.80
C GLU A 94 -1.87 15.04 13.27
N ALA A 95 -2.49 14.22 14.11
CA ALA A 95 -1.93 12.93 14.50
C ALA A 95 -1.70 12.01 13.29
N LEU A 96 -2.67 11.99 12.36
CA LEU A 96 -2.57 11.18 11.15
C LEU A 96 -1.36 11.57 10.29
N LYS A 97 -1.22 12.86 9.94
CA LYS A 97 -0.14 13.34 9.08
C LYS A 97 1.22 13.00 9.67
N LYS A 98 1.41 13.26 10.96
CA LYS A 98 2.66 12.95 11.68
C LYS A 98 3.02 11.46 11.57
N GLU A 99 2.07 10.57 11.82
CA GLU A 99 2.31 9.12 11.76
C GLU A 99 2.47 8.60 10.33
N VAL A 100 1.80 9.23 9.35
CA VAL A 100 1.98 8.92 7.92
C VAL A 100 3.40 9.26 7.49
N ASP A 101 3.93 10.43 7.86
CA ASP A 101 5.30 10.82 7.51
C ASP A 101 6.33 9.83 8.08
N VAL A 102 6.18 9.45 9.35
CA VAL A 102 7.03 8.41 9.99
C VAL A 102 6.93 7.08 9.25
N MET A 103 5.73 6.67 8.84
CA MET A 103 5.52 5.43 8.11
C MET A 103 6.13 5.47 6.71
N ILE A 104 5.99 6.58 5.99
CA ILE A 104 6.60 6.81 4.67
C ILE A 104 8.12 6.68 4.77
N ASP A 105 8.74 7.33 5.74
CA ASP A 105 10.19 7.23 5.97
C ASP A 105 10.63 5.81 6.31
N SER A 106 9.79 5.05 7.03
CA SER A 106 10.06 3.64 7.31
C SER A 106 10.02 2.79 6.03
N ILE A 107 9.00 2.96 5.19
CA ILE A 107 8.85 2.22 3.93
C ILE A 107 9.99 2.53 2.96
N ARG A 108 10.37 3.81 2.87
CA ARG A 108 11.44 4.28 1.98
C ARG A 108 12.80 3.63 2.24
N LYS A 109 13.05 3.13 3.46
CA LYS A 109 14.28 2.39 3.77
C LYS A 109 14.43 1.11 2.94
N TYR A 110 13.33 0.50 2.53
CA TYR A 110 13.36 -0.71 1.69
C TYR A 110 12.72 -0.51 0.31
N VAL A 111 11.85 0.49 0.12
CA VAL A 111 11.28 0.88 -1.19
C VAL A 111 11.55 2.36 -1.47
N PRO A 112 12.74 2.73 -1.99
CA PRO A 112 13.12 4.13 -2.17
C PRO A 112 12.16 4.95 -3.05
N GLY A 113 11.51 4.31 -4.03
CA GLY A 113 10.53 4.93 -4.93
C GLY A 113 9.12 5.07 -4.35
N TYR A 114 8.89 4.73 -3.08
CA TYR A 114 7.62 4.93 -2.40
C TYR A 114 7.48 6.38 -1.90
N SER A 115 6.35 7.03 -2.19
CA SER A 115 6.12 8.44 -1.86
C SER A 115 4.64 8.80 -1.77
N LEU A 116 4.32 9.91 -1.09
CA LEU A 116 2.98 10.51 -1.14
C LEU A 116 2.81 11.30 -2.45
N LEU A 117 1.73 11.03 -3.16
CA LEU A 117 1.21 11.92 -4.21
C LEU A 117 0.29 12.98 -3.62
N VAL A 118 -0.55 12.57 -2.66
CA VAL A 118 -1.47 13.44 -1.94
C VAL A 118 -1.34 13.10 -0.46
N SER A 119 -0.84 14.07 0.31
CA SER A 119 -0.83 14.00 1.78
C SER A 119 -2.26 13.83 2.31
N PRO A 120 -2.44 13.32 3.53
CA PRO A 120 -3.78 13.08 4.06
C PRO A 120 -4.67 14.32 4.03
N ILE A 121 -5.78 14.22 3.31
CA ILE A 121 -6.85 15.23 3.26
C ILE A 121 -8.14 14.65 3.80
N TYR A 122 -9.03 15.52 4.28
CA TYR A 122 -10.37 15.14 4.72
C TYR A 122 -11.41 15.88 3.90
N GLU A 123 -12.26 15.14 3.21
CA GLU A 123 -13.29 15.71 2.34
C GLU A 123 -14.49 14.76 2.29
N ASN A 124 -15.71 15.29 2.24
CA ASN A 124 -16.94 14.53 2.04
C ASN A 124 -17.09 13.35 3.04
N GLY A 125 -16.72 13.55 4.31
CA GLY A 125 -16.87 12.54 5.37
C GLY A 125 -15.82 11.41 5.34
N ARG A 126 -14.74 11.57 4.56
CA ARG A 126 -13.68 10.57 4.43
C ARG A 126 -12.29 11.18 4.35
N ILE A 127 -11.33 10.42 4.84
CA ILE A 127 -9.90 10.67 4.68
C ILE A 127 -9.48 10.12 3.31
N VAL A 128 -8.62 10.84 2.60
CA VAL A 128 -8.01 10.39 1.34
C VAL A 128 -6.49 10.51 1.47
N ILE A 129 -5.79 9.42 1.17
CA ILE A 129 -4.33 9.38 1.08
C ILE A 129 -3.98 8.76 -0.28
N MET A 130 -3.03 9.35 -1.01
CA MET A 130 -2.58 8.79 -2.28
C MET A 130 -1.08 8.58 -2.25
N VAL A 131 -0.65 7.36 -2.57
CA VAL A 131 0.75 6.96 -2.62
C VAL A 131 1.12 6.52 -4.03
N LYS A 132 2.40 6.67 -4.35
CA LYS A 132 3.02 6.18 -5.58
C LYS A 132 4.17 5.25 -5.21
N ALA A 133 4.27 4.15 -5.93
CA ALA A 133 5.42 3.27 -5.91
C ALA A 133 6.07 3.28 -7.30
N GLN A 134 7.29 3.80 -7.37
CA GLN A 134 8.13 3.69 -8.55
C GLN A 134 9.18 2.61 -8.35
N GLY A 135 9.36 1.76 -9.35
CA GLY A 135 10.42 0.76 -9.35
C GLY A 135 11.81 1.39 -9.53
N LEU A 136 12.84 0.68 -9.10
CA LEU A 136 14.24 1.13 -9.17
C LEU A 136 14.74 1.19 -10.62
N GLY A 137 14.22 0.31 -11.48
CA GLY A 137 14.63 0.24 -12.89
C GLY A 137 15.78 -0.73 -13.15
N ASP A 138 16.17 -1.55 -12.16
CA ASP A 138 17.37 -2.39 -12.23
C ASP A 138 17.22 -3.56 -13.20
N TYR A 139 16.06 -4.22 -13.18
CA TYR A 139 15.71 -5.32 -14.09
C TYR A 139 14.37 -5.07 -14.79
N LEU A 140 13.37 -4.62 -14.03
CA LEU A 140 12.06 -4.23 -14.56
C LEU A 140 12.02 -2.72 -14.85
N PRO A 141 11.20 -2.26 -15.82
CA PRO A 141 11.01 -0.84 -16.05
C PRO A 141 10.50 -0.10 -14.80
N LYS A 142 10.88 1.17 -14.63
CA LYS A 142 10.51 1.98 -13.46
C LYS A 142 8.99 2.05 -13.17
N TYR A 143 8.15 1.94 -14.20
CA TYR A 143 6.69 1.94 -14.03
C TYR A 143 6.17 0.68 -13.31
N ALA A 144 6.96 -0.41 -13.24
CA ALA A 144 6.59 -1.68 -12.64
C ALA A 144 6.76 -1.71 -11.11
N GLY A 145 6.47 -0.58 -10.44
CA GLY A 145 6.59 -0.44 -8.98
C GLY A 145 5.74 -1.44 -8.18
N ASN A 146 4.71 -2.02 -8.78
CA ASN A 146 3.92 -3.10 -8.20
C ASN A 146 4.73 -4.40 -7.97
N LEU A 147 5.74 -4.68 -8.78
CA LEU A 147 6.60 -5.84 -8.59
C LEU A 147 7.70 -5.51 -7.59
N ASP A 148 8.32 -4.33 -7.74
CA ASP A 148 9.41 -3.89 -6.87
C ASP A 148 8.98 -3.77 -5.41
N ILE A 149 7.79 -3.23 -5.12
CA ILE A 149 7.30 -3.09 -3.74
C ILE A 149 7.17 -4.45 -3.02
N ILE A 150 6.76 -5.51 -3.74
CA ILE A 150 6.67 -6.86 -3.16
C ILE A 150 8.07 -7.43 -2.93
N ASN A 151 8.96 -7.32 -3.92
CA ASN A 151 10.30 -7.88 -3.85
C ASN A 151 11.13 -7.22 -2.74
N CYS A 152 11.11 -5.89 -2.68
CA CYS A 152 11.76 -5.12 -1.63
C CYS A 152 11.23 -5.48 -0.24
N ALA A 153 9.90 -5.61 -0.09
CA ALA A 153 9.32 -6.04 1.18
C ALA A 153 9.75 -7.46 1.57
N ALA A 154 9.84 -8.38 0.60
CA ALA A 154 10.25 -9.76 0.86
C ALA A 154 11.72 -9.83 1.34
N ILE A 155 12.60 -9.07 0.68
CA ILE A 155 14.01 -8.95 1.06
C ILE A 155 14.12 -8.34 2.46
N ALA A 156 13.42 -7.23 2.73
CA ALA A 156 13.45 -6.58 4.04
C ALA A 156 13.00 -7.51 5.17
N VAL A 157 11.94 -8.31 4.95
CA VAL A 157 11.49 -9.31 5.93
C VAL A 157 12.55 -10.39 6.15
N ALA A 158 13.17 -10.90 5.08
CA ALA A 158 14.20 -11.93 5.19
C ALA A 158 15.45 -11.42 5.93
N GLU A 159 15.89 -10.19 5.64
CA GLU A 159 17.01 -9.54 6.33
C GLU A 159 16.73 -9.34 7.82
N GLN A 160 15.52 -8.87 8.18
CA GLN A 160 15.14 -8.71 9.58
C GLN A 160 15.07 -10.06 10.29
N TYR A 161 14.51 -11.08 9.64
CA TYR A 161 14.47 -12.43 10.20
C TYR A 161 15.87 -12.99 10.49
N SER A 162 16.81 -12.81 9.56
CA SER A 162 18.22 -13.24 9.72
C SER A 162 18.91 -12.53 10.89
N LYS A 163 18.69 -11.22 11.07
CA LYS A 163 19.21 -10.45 12.21
C LYS A 163 18.66 -10.98 13.54
N VAL A 164 17.37 -11.28 13.60
CA VAL A 164 16.76 -11.82 14.82
C VAL A 164 17.32 -13.21 15.13
N GLN A 165 17.43 -14.11 14.16
CA GLN A 165 17.99 -15.45 14.40
C GLN A 165 19.46 -15.45 14.83
N SER A 166 20.29 -14.57 14.27
CA SER A 166 21.72 -14.50 14.62
C SER A 166 21.98 -13.98 16.04
N HIS A 167 20.98 -13.43 16.72
CA HIS A 167 21.06 -13.05 18.14
C HIS A 167 20.69 -14.18 19.12
N PHE A 168 20.18 -15.32 18.62
CA PHE A 168 19.81 -16.49 19.44
C PHE A 168 20.77 -17.69 19.31
N ASN A 169 21.82 -17.56 18.49
CA ASN A 169 22.93 -18.51 18.37
C ASN A 169 24.22 -17.87 18.87
#